data_AF-A0A3B3XES9-F1
#
_entry.id   AF-A0A3B3XES9-F1
#
_cell.length_a   1.000
_cell.length_b   1.000
_cell.length_c   1.000
_cell.angle_alpha   90.00
_cell.angle_beta   90.00
_cell.angle_gamma   90.00
#
_symmetry.space_group_name_H-M   'P 1'
#
loop_
_entity.id
_entity.type
_entity.pdbx_description
1 polymer ?
#
loop_
_entity_poly.entity_id
_entity_poly.type
_entity_poly.pdbx_seq_one_letter_code
_entity_poly.pdbx_strand_id
1 'polypeptide(L)'
;KKHPGLRNILPITTAKVPIVKFYHLRTGLEGDISLYNTLALHNTRLLASYAAIDRRVKILCYIMKVFAKIYGGETKPEVLVDGWNVYFFDDLKTLPCHWPLYGQNTESVGELWLGLLRFYTEDFDFREHVVCIRQLTRLTTFNKQWTSKYIVIEDPFDLNHNLGAGLSRRMTNFIMKAFINGRRVFGTPMKGLPPEYPSEMEYFFDPEVLTEGEVAPNDRCCRVCGKIGHFLKDCPMRNKPKHRRESENRPEHFHDSTEEFMDPVRYRNEHWKKRDALDMRCCFLCGSGTHIKKDCHLYRSPAGSWMDFFFLKDIYY
;
A
#
# COMPACT_ATOMS: atom_id res chain seq x y z
N LYS A 1 -9.03 16.93 -31.28
CA LYS A 1 -9.19 15.53 -31.76
C LYS A 1 -9.16 14.59 -30.55
N LYS A 2 -10.02 13.57 -30.47
CA LYS A 2 -10.00 12.56 -29.39
C LYS A 2 -8.79 11.64 -29.57
N HIS A 3 -8.07 11.32 -28.50
CA HIS A 3 -6.86 10.47 -28.59
C HIS A 3 -7.26 9.01 -28.87
N PRO A 4 -6.82 8.38 -29.98
CA PRO A 4 -7.33 7.07 -30.39
C PRO A 4 -6.89 5.93 -29.46
N GLY A 5 -5.74 6.08 -28.80
CA GLY A 5 -5.19 5.07 -27.88
C GLY A 5 -5.73 5.09 -26.46
N LEU A 6 -6.68 5.98 -26.12
CA LEU A 6 -7.23 6.10 -24.77
C LEU A 6 -8.69 5.61 -24.71
N ARG A 7 -9.04 4.96 -23.60
CA ARG A 7 -10.40 4.52 -23.25
C ARG A 7 -10.73 4.86 -21.80
N ASN A 8 -12.00 4.73 -21.45
CA ASN A 8 -12.51 4.91 -20.09
C ASN A 8 -12.08 6.24 -19.44
N ILE A 9 -12.12 7.33 -20.22
CA ILE A 9 -11.78 8.67 -19.72
C ILE A 9 -12.83 9.06 -18.68
N LEU A 10 -12.40 9.21 -17.43
CA LEU A 10 -13.25 9.48 -16.29
C LEU A 10 -12.71 10.67 -15.49
N PRO A 11 -13.35 11.86 -15.57
CA PRO A 11 -13.02 12.97 -14.70
C PRO A 11 -13.52 12.71 -13.28
N ILE A 12 -12.66 12.92 -12.29
CA ILE A 12 -12.96 12.87 -10.85
C ILE A 12 -12.62 14.24 -10.27
N THR A 13 -13.60 15.15 -10.30
CA THR A 13 -13.42 16.56 -9.95
C THR A 13 -13.68 16.87 -8.47
N THR A 14 -14.32 15.96 -7.74
CA THR A 14 -14.71 16.14 -6.33
C THR A 14 -13.65 15.68 -5.33
N ALA A 15 -12.55 15.09 -5.79
CA ALA A 15 -11.46 14.65 -4.93
C ALA A 15 -10.60 15.83 -4.45
N LYS A 16 -9.83 15.65 -3.36
CA LYS A 16 -8.89 16.67 -2.84
C LYS A 16 -7.91 17.14 -3.92
N VAL A 17 -7.44 16.20 -4.74
CA VAL A 17 -6.69 16.48 -5.97
C VAL A 17 -7.55 16.02 -7.15
N PRO A 18 -8.14 16.96 -7.93
CA PRO A 18 -8.91 16.61 -9.11
C PRO A 18 -8.04 15.87 -10.14
N ILE A 19 -8.58 14.78 -10.68
CA ILE A 19 -7.87 13.96 -11.68
C ILE A 19 -8.76 13.60 -12.86
N VAL A 20 -8.11 13.29 -13.99
CA VAL A 20 -8.73 12.60 -15.12
C VAL A 20 -8.08 11.22 -15.24
N LYS A 21 -8.85 10.18 -14.93
CA LYS A 21 -8.43 8.80 -15.08
C LYS A 21 -8.64 8.32 -16.52
N PHE A 22 -7.73 7.51 -17.04
CA PHE A 22 -7.81 6.93 -18.37
C PHE A 22 -7.17 5.53 -18.42
N TYR A 23 -7.51 4.77 -19.46
CA TYR A 23 -6.86 3.50 -19.79
C TYR A 23 -6.15 3.61 -21.13
N HIS A 24 -4.86 3.28 -21.16
CA HIS A 24 -4.04 3.30 -22.37
C HIS A 24 -4.00 1.92 -23.03
N LEU A 25 -4.59 1.82 -24.23
CA LEU A 25 -4.83 0.56 -24.92
C LEU A 25 -3.56 -0.24 -25.23
N ARG A 26 -2.47 0.44 -25.61
CA ARG A 26 -1.25 -0.24 -26.08
C ARG A 26 -0.49 -0.90 -24.94
N THR A 27 -0.38 -0.21 -23.81
CA THR A 27 0.38 -0.71 -22.66
C THR A 27 -0.50 -1.49 -21.68
N GLY A 28 -1.83 -1.39 -21.81
CA GLY A 28 -2.78 -1.94 -20.87
C GLY A 28 -2.76 -1.28 -19.48
N LEU A 29 -2.16 -0.08 -19.38
CA LEU A 29 -1.98 0.63 -18.11
C LEU A 29 -3.12 1.63 -17.88
N GLU A 30 -3.56 1.72 -16.63
CA GLU A 30 -4.35 2.86 -16.15
C GLU A 30 -3.42 4.02 -15.81
N GLY A 31 -3.88 5.25 -16.08
CA GLY A 31 -3.17 6.47 -15.72
C GLY A 31 -4.12 7.53 -15.20
N ASP A 32 -3.60 8.40 -14.35
CA ASP A 32 -4.31 9.53 -13.78
C ASP A 32 -3.56 10.82 -14.13
N ILE A 33 -4.26 11.82 -14.66
CA ILE A 33 -3.71 13.16 -14.91
C ILE A 33 -4.25 14.11 -13.85
N SER A 34 -3.36 14.72 -13.07
CA SER A 34 -3.68 15.84 -12.18
C SER A 34 -3.17 17.15 -12.79
N LEU A 35 -3.78 18.27 -12.41
CA LEU A 35 -3.33 19.60 -12.80
C LEU A 35 -2.62 20.26 -11.61
N TYR A 36 -1.45 20.87 -11.87
CA TYR A 36 -0.68 21.63 -10.89
C TYR A 36 -0.39 20.91 -9.57
N ASN A 37 -0.21 19.59 -9.59
CA ASN A 37 0.20 18.82 -8.42
C ASN A 37 1.73 18.85 -8.22
N THR A 38 2.26 20.06 -8.03
CA THR A 38 3.69 20.40 -7.88
C THR A 38 4.32 19.69 -6.68
N LEU A 39 3.66 19.71 -5.51
CA LEU A 39 4.16 19.06 -4.30
C LEU A 39 4.36 17.55 -4.49
N ALA A 40 3.50 16.87 -5.26
CA ALA A 40 3.69 15.45 -5.58
C ALA A 40 4.96 15.20 -6.40
N LEU A 41 5.38 16.13 -7.26
CA LEU A 41 6.64 16.02 -8.00
C LEU A 41 7.84 16.10 -7.04
N HIS A 42 7.79 17.01 -6.06
CA HIS A 42 8.83 17.12 -5.03
C HIS A 42 8.87 15.88 -4.11
N ASN A 43 7.71 15.38 -3.67
CA ASN A 43 7.63 14.12 -2.92
C ASN A 43 8.22 12.94 -3.70
N THR A 44 7.94 12.87 -5.01
CA THR A 44 8.51 11.83 -5.89
C THR A 44 10.03 11.94 -5.93
N ARG A 45 10.59 13.14 -6.08
CA ARG A 45 12.06 13.36 -6.06
C ARG A 45 12.68 13.02 -4.71
N LEU A 46 12.02 13.37 -3.62
CA LEU A 46 12.46 13.04 -2.27
C LEU A 46 12.56 11.52 -2.09
N LEU A 47 11.49 10.78 -2.41
CA LEU A 47 11.45 9.32 -2.32
C LEU A 47 12.45 8.64 -3.27
N ALA A 48 12.62 9.16 -4.48
CA ALA A 48 13.63 8.67 -5.42
C ALA A 48 15.06 8.84 -4.88
N SER A 49 15.32 9.95 -4.18
CA SER A 49 16.61 10.22 -3.56
C SER A 49 16.87 9.24 -2.40
N TYR A 50 15.89 9.02 -1.52
CA TYR A 50 15.96 7.99 -0.48
C TYR A 50 16.27 6.60 -1.06
N ALA A 51 15.54 6.21 -2.10
CA ALA A 51 15.74 4.93 -2.76
C ALA A 51 17.15 4.79 -3.38
N ALA A 52 17.78 5.88 -3.79
CA ALA A 52 19.12 5.86 -4.38
C ALA A 52 20.26 5.81 -3.35
N ILE A 53 19.98 6.08 -2.06
CA ILE A 53 20.98 6.07 -0.99
C ILE A 53 21.43 4.65 -0.65
N ASP A 54 20.48 3.73 -0.47
CA ASP A 54 20.77 2.36 -0.08
C ASP A 54 19.76 1.39 -0.73
N ARG A 55 20.26 0.29 -1.30
CA ARG A 55 19.43 -0.74 -1.95
C ARG A 55 18.34 -1.30 -1.03
N ARG A 56 18.57 -1.36 0.28
CA ARG A 56 17.62 -1.87 1.28
C ARG A 56 16.36 -1.00 1.32
N VAL A 57 16.48 0.31 1.03
CA VAL A 57 15.35 1.24 0.95
C VAL A 57 14.43 0.90 -0.21
N LYS A 58 14.98 0.50 -1.36
CA LYS A 58 14.18 0.03 -2.51
C LYS A 58 13.41 -1.24 -2.20
N ILE A 59 14.00 -2.15 -1.41
CA ILE A 59 13.39 -3.45 -1.09
C ILE A 59 12.31 -3.30 -0.02
N LEU A 60 12.59 -2.56 1.04
CA LEU A 60 11.66 -2.33 2.15
C LEU A 60 10.63 -1.24 1.84
N CYS A 61 10.85 -0.48 0.78
CA CYS A 61 10.06 0.64 0.23
C CYS A 61 9.67 1.77 1.18
N TYR A 62 9.87 1.67 2.50
CA TYR A 62 9.34 2.65 3.46
C TYR A 62 10.12 2.71 4.78
N ILE A 63 11.45 2.64 4.73
CA ILE A 63 12.26 2.86 5.93
C ILE A 63 13.44 3.77 5.64
N MET A 64 13.19 5.08 5.70
CA MET A 64 14.22 6.02 6.12
C MET A 64 13.57 7.15 6.90
N LYS A 65 14.00 7.30 8.15
CA LYS A 65 13.58 8.38 9.05
C LYS A 65 14.70 9.40 9.27
N VAL A 66 15.44 9.72 8.21
CA VAL A 66 16.56 10.67 8.29
C VAL A 66 16.60 11.36 6.94
N PHE A 67 16.21 12.63 6.77
CA PHE A 67 16.77 13.51 5.71
C PHE A 67 16.32 14.98 5.76
N ALA A 68 15.94 15.49 6.92
CA ALA A 68 15.57 16.90 7.02
C ALA A 68 16.57 17.78 7.78
N LYS A 69 17.65 17.20 8.28
CA LYS A 69 18.69 17.93 9.01
C LYS A 69 20.10 17.76 8.43
N ILE A 70 20.19 17.39 7.16
CA ILE A 70 21.46 17.34 6.43
C ILE A 70 21.44 18.54 5.48
N TYR A 71 22.09 19.63 5.87
CA TYR A 71 22.42 20.75 5.00
C TYR A 71 23.78 21.27 5.44
N GLY A 72 24.69 21.49 4.49
CA GLY A 72 26.09 21.80 4.77
C GLY A 72 26.36 23.23 5.26
N GLY A 73 25.34 23.98 5.71
CA GLY A 73 25.44 25.39 6.10
C GLY A 73 24.75 25.72 7.42
N GLU A 74 24.90 26.94 7.92
CA GLU A 74 24.32 27.39 9.19
C GLU A 74 22.79 27.57 9.13
N THR A 75 22.24 27.83 7.95
CA THR A 75 20.81 28.04 7.72
C THR A 75 20.23 27.00 6.77
N LYS A 76 19.01 26.53 7.07
CA LYS A 76 18.30 25.60 6.21
C LYS A 76 17.88 26.33 4.92
N PRO A 77 18.23 25.83 3.72
CA PRO A 77 17.76 26.44 2.48
C PRO A 77 16.23 26.44 2.39
N GLU A 78 15.69 27.50 1.79
CA GLU A 78 14.26 27.67 1.56
C GLU A 78 13.96 27.66 0.07
N VAL A 79 13.23 26.64 -0.36
CA VAL A 79 12.67 26.54 -1.71
C VAL A 79 11.17 26.44 -1.52
N LEU A 80 10.43 27.53 -1.78
CA LEU A 80 9.00 27.59 -1.52
C LEU A 80 8.18 27.18 -2.74
N VAL A 81 7.27 26.23 -2.56
CA VAL A 81 6.27 25.81 -3.54
C VAL A 81 4.93 25.70 -2.82
N ASP A 82 3.91 26.42 -3.31
CA ASP A 82 2.57 26.50 -2.69
C ASP A 82 2.60 26.84 -1.18
N GLY A 83 3.55 27.69 -0.78
CA GLY A 83 3.73 28.12 0.61
C GLY A 83 4.51 27.13 1.50
N TRP A 84 4.99 26.01 0.95
CA TRP A 84 5.75 25.00 1.67
C TRP A 84 7.21 24.99 1.26
N ASN A 85 8.11 24.86 2.24
CA ASN A 85 9.54 24.64 1.96
C ASN A 85 9.76 23.19 1.50
N VAL A 86 9.99 23.01 0.21
CA VAL A 86 10.22 21.73 -0.46
C VAL A 86 11.69 21.34 -0.55
N TYR A 87 12.58 22.08 0.11
CA TYR A 87 14.01 21.75 0.13
C TYR A 87 14.26 20.44 0.88
N PHE A 88 15.09 19.58 0.27
CA PHE A 88 15.75 18.44 0.88
C PHE A 88 17.13 18.27 0.23
N PHE A 89 18.02 17.53 0.88
CA PHE A 89 19.36 17.28 0.37
C PHE A 89 19.32 16.18 -0.70
N ASP A 90 19.60 16.54 -1.96
CA ASP A 90 19.56 15.62 -3.10
C ASP A 90 20.93 15.34 -3.75
N ASP A 91 22.01 15.96 -3.26
CA ASP A 91 23.38 15.67 -3.72
C ASP A 91 23.95 14.41 -3.05
N LEU A 92 23.55 13.25 -3.57
CA LEU A 92 23.95 11.96 -3.02
C LEU A 92 25.46 11.68 -3.12
N LYS A 93 26.19 12.40 -3.99
CA LYS A 93 27.65 12.19 -4.15
C LYS A 93 28.43 12.73 -2.96
N THR A 94 27.99 13.86 -2.41
CA THR A 94 28.62 14.49 -1.24
C THR A 94 27.98 14.06 0.07
N LEU A 95 26.93 13.23 0.01
CA LEU A 95 26.20 12.77 1.19
C LEU A 95 27.09 12.17 2.30
N PRO A 96 28.09 11.30 2.01
CA PRO A 96 28.94 10.74 3.06
C PRO A 96 29.72 11.82 3.85
N CYS A 97 30.00 12.97 3.24
CA CYS A 97 30.69 14.09 3.90
C CYS A 97 29.75 14.86 4.85
N HIS A 98 28.44 14.81 4.62
CA HIS A 98 27.45 15.56 5.40
C HIS A 98 26.66 14.70 6.39
N TRP A 99 26.76 13.36 6.29
CA TRP A 99 26.05 12.44 7.18
C TRP A 99 27.03 11.50 7.89
N PRO A 100 27.44 11.81 9.13
CA PRO A 100 28.41 11.00 9.87
C PRO A 100 27.99 9.54 10.10
N LEU A 101 26.67 9.28 10.11
CA LEU A 101 26.11 7.93 10.29
C LEU A 101 25.92 7.18 8.97
N TYR A 102 26.33 7.75 7.83
CA TYR A 102 26.21 7.12 6.53
C TYR A 102 26.94 5.77 6.52
N GLY A 103 26.23 4.71 6.08
CA GLY A 103 26.80 3.37 5.97
C GLY A 103 27.06 2.64 7.29
N GLN A 104 26.73 3.22 8.44
CA GLN A 104 26.98 2.57 9.75
C GLN A 104 26.01 1.42 10.05
N ASN A 105 24.76 1.50 9.59
CA ASN A 105 23.80 0.42 9.79
C ASN A 105 24.10 -0.75 8.85
N THR A 106 24.44 -1.91 9.42
CA THR A 106 24.80 -3.13 8.70
C THR A 106 23.72 -4.21 8.74
N GLU A 107 22.54 -3.92 9.29
CA GLU A 107 21.44 -4.88 9.38
C GLU A 107 20.98 -5.34 7.99
N SER A 108 20.68 -6.63 7.88
CA SER A 108 20.10 -7.21 6.67
C SER A 108 18.68 -6.71 6.42
N VAL A 109 18.18 -6.93 5.20
CA VAL A 109 16.79 -6.61 4.84
C VAL A 109 15.79 -7.33 5.75
N GLY A 110 16.07 -8.59 6.10
CA GLY A 110 15.20 -9.38 6.97
C GLY A 110 15.13 -8.83 8.39
N GLU A 111 16.27 -8.44 8.95
CA GLU A 111 16.35 -7.80 10.28
C GLU A 111 15.58 -6.48 10.30
N LEU A 112 15.80 -5.62 9.30
CA LEU A 112 15.09 -4.35 9.19
C LEU A 112 13.57 -4.52 8.96
N TRP A 113 13.16 -5.53 8.18
CA TRP A 113 11.76 -5.85 7.96
C TRP A 113 11.06 -6.28 9.25
N LEU A 114 11.65 -7.23 9.97
CA LEU A 114 11.11 -7.66 11.26
C LEU A 114 11.16 -6.50 12.28
N GLY A 115 12.25 -5.73 12.27
CA GLY A 115 12.41 -4.52 13.07
C GLY A 115 11.30 -3.50 12.84
N LEU A 116 10.86 -3.30 11.59
CA LEU A 116 9.71 -2.43 11.28
C LEU A 116 8.41 -2.94 11.88
N LEU A 117 8.14 -4.24 11.74
CA LEU A 117 6.92 -4.85 12.26
C LEU A 117 6.89 -4.74 13.78
N ARG A 118 8.02 -4.97 14.44
CA ARG A 118 8.19 -4.78 15.89
C ARG A 118 8.03 -3.31 16.27
N PHE A 119 8.71 -2.41 15.59
CA PHE A 119 8.63 -0.97 15.87
C PHE A 119 7.19 -0.46 15.87
N TYR A 120 6.39 -0.79 14.84
CA TYR A 120 5.00 -0.31 14.77
C TYR A 120 4.00 -1.10 15.62
N THR A 121 4.40 -2.20 16.27
CA THR A 121 3.50 -2.99 17.14
C THR A 121 3.89 -2.96 18.61
N GLU A 122 5.14 -2.63 18.92
CA GLU A 122 5.71 -2.66 20.28
C GLU A 122 6.18 -1.26 20.73
N ASP A 123 6.86 -0.51 19.86
CA ASP A 123 7.65 0.66 20.29
C ASP A 123 6.98 2.01 19.95
N PHE A 124 6.37 2.13 18.77
CA PHE A 124 5.82 3.39 18.28
C PHE A 124 4.44 3.66 18.90
N ASP A 125 4.39 4.61 19.81
CA ASP A 125 3.12 5.07 20.37
C ASP A 125 2.37 5.97 19.38
N PHE A 126 1.41 5.35 18.68
CA PHE A 126 0.52 6.01 17.73
C PHE A 126 -0.42 7.05 18.35
N ARG A 127 -0.70 6.99 19.66
CA ARG A 127 -1.56 7.99 20.31
C ARG A 127 -0.78 9.27 20.57
N GLU A 128 0.47 9.13 20.97
CA GLU A 128 1.32 10.25 21.37
C GLU A 128 2.06 10.87 20.19
N HIS A 129 2.44 10.10 19.17
CA HIS A 129 3.38 10.55 18.14
C HIS A 129 2.83 10.52 16.71
N VAL A 130 3.35 11.44 15.89
CA VAL A 130 3.11 11.54 14.46
C VAL A 130 4.24 10.84 13.71
N VAL A 131 3.90 10.01 12.72
CA VAL A 131 4.87 9.51 11.76
C VAL A 131 5.30 10.67 10.86
N CYS A 132 6.54 11.11 11.03
CA CYS A 132 7.12 12.24 10.32
C CYS A 132 8.53 11.86 9.85
N ILE A 133 8.85 12.17 8.59
CA ILE A 133 10.18 11.96 8.00
C ILE A 133 10.94 13.28 7.80
N ARG A 134 10.26 14.43 8.00
CA ARG A 134 10.82 15.78 7.89
C ARG A 134 11.60 16.22 9.14
N GLN A 135 11.75 15.38 10.15
CA GLN A 135 12.64 15.69 11.28
C GLN A 135 12.98 14.43 12.07
N LEU A 136 14.10 14.49 12.78
CA LEU A 136 14.55 13.43 13.68
C LEU A 136 13.82 13.47 15.03
N THR A 137 13.63 14.67 15.58
CA THR A 137 12.92 14.86 16.85
C THR A 137 11.47 14.41 16.71
N ARG A 138 11.02 13.60 17.67
CA ARG A 138 9.64 13.11 17.71
C ARG A 138 8.65 14.28 17.72
N LEU A 139 7.66 14.20 16.85
CA LEU A 139 6.55 15.14 16.76
C LEU A 139 5.34 14.53 17.44
N THR A 140 4.72 15.24 18.39
CA THR A 140 3.56 14.72 19.11
C THR A 140 2.25 15.06 18.41
N THR A 141 1.24 14.20 18.56
CA THR A 141 -0.12 14.43 18.07
C THR A 141 -0.74 15.65 18.73
N PHE A 142 -0.41 15.90 20.01
CA PHE A 142 -0.85 17.08 20.75
C PHE A 142 -0.32 18.38 20.14
N ASN A 143 0.99 18.48 19.87
CA ASN A 143 1.59 19.66 19.25
C ASN A 143 1.00 19.94 17.86
N LYS A 144 0.63 18.87 17.14
CA LYS A 144 -0.06 18.95 15.84
C LYS A 144 -1.57 19.15 15.93
N GLN A 145 -2.15 19.05 17.13
CA GLN A 145 -3.61 19.03 17.34
C GLN A 145 -4.32 17.93 16.50
N TRP A 146 -3.63 16.81 16.25
CA TRP A 146 -4.10 15.69 15.45
C TRP A 146 -4.45 14.47 16.31
N THR A 147 -5.22 14.70 17.38
CA THR A 147 -5.57 13.68 18.39
C THR A 147 -6.77 12.81 18.01
N SER A 148 -7.43 13.10 16.89
CA SER A 148 -8.69 12.42 16.49
C SER A 148 -8.48 11.07 15.80
N LYS A 149 -7.25 10.78 15.33
CA LYS A 149 -6.91 9.56 14.60
C LYS A 149 -5.83 8.80 15.34
N TYR A 150 -5.87 7.48 15.22
CA TYR A 150 -4.84 6.62 15.81
C TYR A 150 -3.59 6.59 14.92
N ILE A 151 -3.74 6.28 13.64
CA ILE A 151 -2.62 6.36 12.68
C ILE A 151 -2.56 7.78 12.13
N VAL A 152 -1.48 8.51 12.45
CA VAL A 152 -1.24 9.89 12.04
C VAL A 152 0.09 9.98 11.32
N ILE A 153 0.06 10.41 10.05
CA ILE A 153 1.23 10.47 9.18
C ILE A 153 1.25 11.85 8.53
N GLU A 154 2.29 12.63 8.80
CA GLU A 154 2.52 13.95 8.21
C GLU A 154 3.12 13.81 6.81
N ASP A 155 2.57 14.52 5.82
CA ASP A 155 3.26 14.72 4.55
C ASP A 155 4.54 15.56 4.76
N PRO A 156 5.68 15.21 4.13
CA PRO A 156 6.94 15.90 4.38
C PRO A 156 7.01 17.34 3.86
N PHE A 157 6.06 17.79 3.04
CA PHE A 157 5.98 19.16 2.55
C PHE A 157 4.65 19.83 2.93
N ASP A 158 3.49 19.25 2.61
CA ASP A 158 2.19 19.77 3.04
C ASP A 158 1.94 19.42 4.52
N LEU A 159 2.48 20.23 5.43
CA LEU A 159 2.47 19.91 6.87
C LEU A 159 1.07 19.95 7.50
N ASN A 160 0.06 20.38 6.75
CA ASN A 160 -1.35 20.33 7.15
C ASN A 160 -2.03 19.03 6.69
N HIS A 161 -1.35 18.23 5.88
CA HIS A 161 -1.88 16.98 5.36
C HIS A 161 -1.53 15.78 6.24
N ASN A 162 -2.53 15.30 6.97
CA ASN A 162 -2.48 13.99 7.61
C ASN A 162 -2.96 12.90 6.63
N LEU A 163 -2.07 12.03 6.18
CA LEU A 163 -2.38 10.93 5.26
C LEU A 163 -3.30 9.86 5.91
N GLY A 164 -3.31 9.78 7.25
CA GLY A 164 -4.20 8.89 8.00
C GLY A 164 -5.62 9.42 8.22
N ALA A 165 -5.93 10.66 7.80
CA ALA A 165 -7.22 11.32 8.10
C ALA A 165 -8.44 10.55 7.55
N GLY A 166 -8.27 9.84 6.44
CA GLY A 166 -9.33 9.06 5.80
C GLY A 166 -9.71 7.76 6.53
N LEU A 167 -8.86 7.26 7.43
CA LEU A 167 -9.04 5.96 8.08
C LEU A 167 -10.24 5.97 9.03
N SER A 168 -11.08 4.93 8.92
CA SER A 168 -12.13 4.60 9.87
C SER A 168 -11.55 3.75 11.01
N ARG A 169 -12.24 3.70 12.17
CA ARG A 169 -11.81 2.85 13.30
C ARG A 169 -11.69 1.38 12.90
N ARG A 170 -12.64 0.87 12.10
CA ARG A 170 -12.62 -0.51 11.61
C ARG A 170 -11.39 -0.77 10.72
N MET A 171 -11.09 0.15 9.80
CA MET A 171 -9.92 0.04 8.94
C MET A 171 -8.61 0.12 9.74
N THR A 172 -8.53 1.02 10.72
CA THR A 172 -7.36 1.10 11.62
C THR A 172 -7.13 -0.22 12.35
N ASN A 173 -8.18 -0.81 12.94
CA ASN A 173 -8.07 -2.10 13.62
C ASN A 173 -7.61 -3.20 12.66
N PHE A 174 -8.16 -3.23 11.45
CA PHE A 174 -7.77 -4.19 10.41
C PHE A 174 -6.29 -4.07 10.05
N ILE A 175 -5.79 -2.85 9.81
CA ILE A 175 -4.38 -2.58 9.53
C ILE A 175 -3.49 -3.02 10.70
N MET A 176 -3.81 -2.62 11.93
CA MET A 176 -2.98 -2.98 13.10
C MET A 176 -2.95 -4.48 13.33
N LYS A 177 -4.08 -5.18 13.14
CA LYS A 177 -4.16 -6.63 13.26
C LYS A 177 -3.29 -7.34 12.21
N ALA A 178 -3.28 -6.85 10.96
CA ALA A 178 -2.39 -7.35 9.92
C ALA A 178 -0.91 -7.16 10.27
N PHE A 179 -0.52 -6.02 10.85
CA PHE A 179 0.85 -5.79 11.34
C PHE A 179 1.23 -6.74 12.48
N ILE A 180 0.33 -6.95 13.45
CA ILE A 180 0.55 -7.87 14.58
C ILE A 180 0.71 -9.32 14.08
N ASN A 181 -0.16 -9.75 13.16
CA ASN A 181 -0.07 -11.09 12.56
C ASN A 181 1.18 -11.22 11.69
N GLY A 182 1.52 -10.21 10.91
CA GLY A 182 2.78 -10.16 10.15
C GLY A 182 3.99 -10.33 11.09
N ARG A 183 4.08 -9.54 12.17
CA ARG A 183 5.14 -9.70 13.18
C ARG A 183 5.22 -11.13 13.69
N ARG A 184 4.08 -11.75 14.02
CA ARG A 184 4.03 -13.14 14.51
C ARG A 184 4.58 -14.11 13.47
N VAL A 185 4.16 -13.99 12.21
CA VAL A 185 4.59 -14.89 11.13
C VAL A 185 6.09 -14.72 10.81
N PHE A 186 6.53 -13.49 10.55
CA PHE A 186 7.94 -13.19 10.22
C PHE A 186 8.90 -13.32 11.40
N GLY A 187 8.40 -13.17 12.64
CA GLY A 187 9.20 -13.30 13.86
C GLY A 187 9.29 -14.71 14.41
N THR A 188 8.51 -15.66 13.89
CA THR A 188 8.56 -17.07 14.32
C THR A 188 9.50 -17.84 13.39
N PRO A 189 10.59 -18.44 13.91
CA PRO A 189 11.49 -19.25 13.09
C PRO A 189 10.77 -20.42 12.42
N MET A 190 10.97 -20.54 11.11
CA MET A 190 10.42 -21.62 10.30
C MET A 190 11.34 -22.84 10.39
N LYS A 191 10.82 -23.96 10.92
CA LYS A 191 11.59 -25.22 10.99
C LYS A 191 11.65 -25.95 9.64
N GLY A 192 10.77 -25.59 8.72
CA GLY A 192 10.64 -26.12 7.35
C GLY A 192 9.33 -25.61 6.73
N LEU A 193 9.23 -25.64 5.41
CA LEU A 193 8.00 -25.28 4.71
C LEU A 193 6.90 -26.32 4.97
N PRO A 194 5.76 -25.92 5.56
CA PRO A 194 4.66 -26.87 5.76
C PRO A 194 4.18 -27.41 4.41
N PRO A 195 3.80 -28.69 4.31
CA PRO A 195 3.44 -29.33 3.05
C PRO A 195 2.27 -28.66 2.31
N GLU A 196 1.44 -27.91 3.04
CA GLU A 196 0.27 -27.22 2.49
C GLU A 196 0.68 -26.01 1.63
N TYR A 197 1.90 -25.48 1.81
CA TYR A 197 2.38 -24.31 1.08
C TYR A 197 3.35 -24.71 -0.04
N PRO A 198 3.11 -24.26 -1.28
CA PRO A 198 4.00 -24.56 -2.40
C PRO A 198 5.24 -23.66 -2.45
N SER A 199 5.28 -22.56 -1.67
CA SER A 199 6.45 -21.68 -1.56
C SER A 199 6.48 -20.89 -0.25
N GLU A 200 7.67 -20.43 0.16
CA GLU A 200 7.84 -19.53 1.31
C GLU A 200 7.06 -18.22 1.14
N MET A 201 6.97 -17.70 -0.09
CA MET A 201 6.19 -16.48 -0.37
C MET A 201 4.71 -16.66 -0.05
N GLU A 202 4.14 -17.81 -0.38
CA GLU A 202 2.74 -18.10 -0.06
C GLU A 202 2.54 -18.32 1.44
N TYR A 203 3.53 -18.88 2.14
CA TYR A 203 3.49 -19.01 3.60
C TYR A 203 3.54 -17.67 4.33
N PHE A 204 4.54 -16.83 4.01
CA PHE A 204 4.76 -15.55 4.71
C PHE A 204 3.69 -14.50 4.39
N PHE A 205 3.07 -14.59 3.22
CA PHE A 205 2.08 -13.63 2.75
C PHE A 205 0.67 -14.24 2.59
N ASP A 206 0.37 -15.33 3.31
CA ASP A 206 -0.97 -15.92 3.33
C ASP A 206 -1.99 -14.91 3.89
N PRO A 207 -2.95 -14.43 3.08
CA PRO A 207 -4.00 -13.53 3.56
C PRO A 207 -4.84 -14.14 4.67
N GLU A 208 -5.12 -15.44 4.63
CA GLU A 208 -5.91 -16.13 5.65
C GLU A 208 -5.22 -16.09 7.01
N VAL A 209 -3.88 -16.09 7.05
CA VAL A 209 -3.10 -15.98 8.30
C VAL A 209 -2.92 -14.51 8.71
N LEU A 210 -2.62 -13.62 7.77
CA LEU A 210 -2.36 -12.21 8.06
C LEU A 210 -3.62 -11.46 8.47
N THR A 211 -4.77 -11.78 7.85
CA THR A 211 -6.05 -11.10 8.09
C THR A 211 -7.07 -11.97 8.81
N GLU A 212 -6.74 -13.22 9.16
CA GLU A 212 -7.66 -14.19 9.78
C GLU A 212 -8.91 -14.46 8.92
N GLY A 213 -8.72 -14.48 7.60
CA GLY A 213 -9.80 -14.66 6.61
C GLY A 213 -10.77 -13.47 6.51
N GLU A 214 -10.55 -12.41 7.27
CA GLU A 214 -11.37 -11.20 7.22
C GLU A 214 -11.03 -10.36 5.97
N VAL A 215 -12.07 -9.78 5.38
CA VAL A 215 -11.94 -8.87 4.25
C VAL A 215 -11.83 -7.44 4.76
N ALA A 216 -10.99 -6.63 4.10
CA ALA A 216 -10.80 -5.23 4.45
C ALA A 216 -12.16 -4.47 4.49
N PRO A 217 -12.42 -3.68 5.56
CA PRO A 217 -13.68 -2.95 5.69
C PRO A 217 -13.93 -1.99 4.51
N ASN A 218 -15.15 -2.03 3.96
CA ASN A 218 -15.56 -1.20 2.81
C ASN A 218 -16.79 -0.33 3.13
N ASP A 219 -17.04 -0.04 4.41
CA ASP A 219 -18.23 0.65 4.92
C ASP A 219 -18.39 2.08 4.38
N ARG A 220 -17.28 2.72 3.97
CA ARG A 220 -17.27 4.06 3.35
C ARG A 220 -17.33 4.03 1.82
N CYS A 221 -17.28 2.84 1.22
CA CYS A 221 -17.24 2.68 -0.22
C CYS A 221 -18.65 2.66 -0.83
N CYS A 222 -18.77 3.20 -2.06
CA CYS A 222 -19.98 3.06 -2.86
C CYS A 222 -20.31 1.58 -3.09
N ARG A 223 -21.56 1.19 -2.81
CA ARG A 223 -22.03 -0.21 -2.95
C ARG A 223 -22.05 -0.75 -4.39
N VAL A 224 -21.90 0.12 -5.40
CA VAL A 224 -21.91 -0.27 -6.82
C VAL A 224 -20.49 -0.48 -7.36
N CYS A 225 -19.55 0.41 -7.04
CA CYS A 225 -18.19 0.36 -7.61
C CYS A 225 -17.08 0.14 -6.58
N GLY A 226 -17.39 0.07 -5.29
CA GLY A 226 -16.40 -0.14 -4.23
C GLY A 226 -15.44 1.04 -3.99
N LYS A 227 -15.71 2.23 -4.54
CA LYS A 227 -14.85 3.42 -4.38
C LYS A 227 -15.49 4.46 -3.45
N ILE A 228 -14.67 5.22 -2.72
CA ILE A 228 -15.10 6.33 -1.87
C ILE A 228 -15.34 7.63 -2.68
N GLY A 229 -15.89 8.67 -2.05
CA GLY A 229 -15.85 10.06 -2.56
C GLY A 229 -16.98 10.49 -3.50
N HIS A 230 -18.05 9.70 -3.63
CA HIS A 230 -19.24 10.06 -4.41
C HIS A 230 -20.51 9.44 -3.82
N PHE A 231 -21.66 10.06 -4.08
CA PHE A 231 -22.95 9.45 -3.77
C PHE A 231 -23.32 8.38 -4.80
N LEU A 232 -24.16 7.42 -4.41
CA LEU A 232 -24.63 6.35 -5.30
C LEU A 232 -25.20 6.89 -6.63
N LYS A 233 -25.90 8.01 -6.59
CA LYS A 233 -26.50 8.65 -7.77
C LYS A 233 -25.46 9.10 -8.81
N ASP A 234 -24.25 9.44 -8.35
CA ASP A 234 -23.13 9.96 -9.14
C ASP A 234 -22.13 8.84 -9.51
N CYS A 235 -22.46 7.58 -9.22
CA CYS A 235 -21.56 6.45 -9.47
C CYS A 235 -21.38 6.19 -10.98
N PRO A 236 -20.14 6.23 -11.51
CA PRO A 236 -19.85 6.02 -12.94
C PRO A 236 -20.25 4.63 -13.47
N MET A 237 -20.43 3.67 -12.56
CA MET A 237 -20.78 2.28 -12.89
C MET A 237 -22.29 2.00 -12.80
N ARG A 238 -23.11 2.97 -12.37
CA ARG A 238 -24.55 2.75 -12.10
C ARG A 238 -25.37 2.37 -13.34
N ASN A 239 -25.06 2.97 -14.50
CA ASN A 239 -25.87 2.83 -15.72
C ASN A 239 -25.17 2.02 -16.83
N LYS A 240 -24.10 1.27 -16.52
CA LYS A 240 -23.53 0.37 -17.54
C LYS A 240 -24.54 -0.75 -17.82
N PRO A 241 -25.05 -0.91 -19.06
CA PRO A 241 -26.00 -1.95 -19.37
C PRO A 241 -25.36 -3.31 -19.08
N LYS A 242 -26.03 -4.13 -18.25
CA LYS A 242 -25.67 -5.54 -18.08
C LYS A 242 -25.76 -6.18 -19.46
N HIS A 243 -24.63 -6.63 -20.01
CA HIS A 243 -24.64 -7.50 -21.19
C HIS A 243 -25.60 -8.67 -20.89
N ARG A 244 -26.64 -8.79 -21.72
CA ARG A 244 -27.67 -9.84 -21.69
C ARG A 244 -26.98 -11.19 -21.47
N ARG A 245 -27.24 -11.85 -20.33
CA ARG A 245 -27.07 -13.29 -20.22
C ARG A 245 -28.25 -13.90 -20.95
N GLU A 246 -27.98 -14.59 -22.07
CA GLU A 246 -28.98 -15.38 -22.76
C GLU A 246 -29.54 -16.45 -21.83
N SER A 247 -30.86 -16.61 -21.91
CA SER A 247 -31.69 -17.44 -21.08
C SER A 247 -31.60 -18.90 -21.53
N GLU A 248 -31.34 -19.83 -20.60
CA GLU A 248 -31.68 -21.24 -20.77
C GLU A 248 -32.50 -21.73 -19.55
N ASN A 249 -33.78 -21.95 -19.83
CA ASN A 249 -34.76 -22.89 -19.27
C ASN A 249 -34.56 -23.50 -17.86
N ARG A 250 -35.51 -23.22 -16.96
CA ARG A 250 -36.16 -24.25 -16.13
C ARG A 250 -37.56 -23.79 -15.65
N PRO A 251 -38.53 -24.72 -15.47
CA PRO A 251 -39.95 -24.42 -15.51
C PRO A 251 -40.56 -24.00 -14.18
N GLU A 252 -41.73 -23.37 -14.30
CA GLU A 252 -42.62 -22.85 -13.27
C GLU A 252 -43.19 -23.93 -12.34
N HIS A 253 -43.37 -23.59 -11.06
CA HIS A 253 -44.45 -24.13 -10.23
C HIS A 253 -44.91 -23.08 -9.19
N PHE A 254 -46.23 -23.04 -9.01
CA PHE A 254 -47.10 -22.04 -8.36
C PHE A 254 -47.08 -22.04 -6.81
N HIS A 255 -47.32 -20.84 -6.24
CA HIS A 255 -48.02 -20.40 -4.99
C HIS A 255 -47.93 -21.26 -3.69
N ASP A 256 -47.71 -20.69 -2.49
CA ASP A 256 -48.67 -19.82 -1.79
C ASP A 256 -48.02 -18.98 -0.65
N SER A 257 -48.81 -18.03 -0.16
CA SER A 257 -48.55 -16.84 0.63
C SER A 257 -48.60 -17.10 2.13
N THR A 258 -47.66 -16.53 2.90
CA THR A 258 -47.91 -16.06 4.28
C THR A 258 -46.78 -15.14 4.73
N GLU A 259 -47.14 -13.91 5.09
CA GLU A 259 -46.25 -12.88 5.61
C GLU A 259 -45.95 -13.13 7.09
N GLU A 260 -44.69 -13.41 7.44
CA GLU A 260 -44.14 -13.12 8.77
C GLU A 260 -42.72 -12.56 8.64
N PHE A 261 -42.49 -11.43 9.31
CA PHE A 261 -41.22 -10.71 9.41
C PHE A 261 -40.11 -11.56 10.04
N MET A 262 -39.07 -11.93 9.29
CA MET A 262 -37.77 -12.37 9.81
C MET A 262 -36.62 -12.06 8.82
N ASP A 263 -35.50 -11.61 9.38
CA ASP A 263 -34.30 -10.99 8.77
C ASP A 263 -33.68 -11.69 7.52
N PRO A 264 -33.43 -10.98 6.39
CA PRO A 264 -32.66 -11.52 5.28
C PRO A 264 -31.16 -11.13 5.34
N VAL A 265 -30.49 -11.36 6.48
CA VAL A 265 -29.03 -11.10 6.63
C VAL A 265 -28.17 -12.33 6.30
N ARG A 266 -28.75 -13.50 6.00
CA ARG A 266 -27.96 -14.76 5.88
C ARG A 266 -27.99 -15.50 4.53
N TYR A 267 -28.65 -15.02 3.48
CA TYR A 267 -28.75 -15.81 2.23
C TYR A 267 -28.45 -15.07 0.91
N ARG A 268 -27.46 -14.15 0.88
CA ARG A 268 -27.00 -13.63 -0.43
C ARG A 268 -25.51 -13.33 -0.57
N ASN A 269 -24.67 -13.86 0.33
CA ASN A 269 -23.22 -13.68 0.25
C ASN A 269 -22.44 -14.86 -0.37
N GLU A 270 -23.11 -15.94 -0.79
CA GLU A 270 -22.42 -17.06 -1.46
C GLU A 270 -22.05 -16.77 -2.93
N HIS A 271 -22.67 -15.78 -3.58
CA HIS A 271 -22.47 -15.57 -5.02
C HIS A 271 -21.34 -14.60 -5.41
N TRP A 272 -20.70 -13.93 -4.45
CA TRP A 272 -19.56 -13.04 -4.74
C TRP A 272 -18.21 -13.79 -4.78
N LYS A 273 -18.14 -15.04 -4.29
CA LYS A 273 -16.93 -15.88 -4.31
C LYS A 273 -16.56 -16.47 -5.68
N LYS A 274 -17.34 -16.26 -6.75
CA LYS A 274 -17.14 -16.96 -8.05
C LYS A 274 -16.76 -16.10 -9.26
N ARG A 275 -16.44 -14.80 -9.11
CA ARG A 275 -16.16 -13.94 -10.27
C ARG A 275 -14.79 -13.25 -10.36
N ASP A 276 -13.97 -13.27 -9.31
CA ASP A 276 -12.62 -12.67 -9.37
C ASP A 276 -11.49 -13.70 -9.59
N ALA A 277 -11.82 -14.98 -9.81
CA ALA A 277 -10.85 -16.03 -10.16
C ALA A 277 -10.56 -16.15 -11.68
N LEU A 278 -10.85 -15.10 -12.46
CA LEU A 278 -10.54 -15.05 -13.89
C LEU A 278 -9.75 -13.78 -14.27
N ASP A 279 -9.00 -13.21 -13.33
CA ASP A 279 -7.99 -12.23 -13.69
C ASP A 279 -6.75 -12.93 -14.25
N MET A 280 -6.26 -12.38 -15.35
CA MET A 280 -5.39 -13.03 -16.32
C MET A 280 -4.07 -13.48 -15.66
N ARG A 281 -3.82 -14.81 -15.63
CA ARG A 281 -2.57 -15.39 -15.09
C ARG A 281 -1.37 -14.98 -15.96
N CYS A 282 -0.78 -13.84 -15.65
CA CYS A 282 0.44 -13.36 -16.26
C CYS A 282 1.64 -14.02 -15.58
N CYS A 283 2.63 -14.45 -16.35
CA CYS A 283 3.89 -14.97 -15.86
C CYS A 283 4.67 -13.82 -15.17
N PHE A 284 4.79 -13.87 -13.85
CA PHE A 284 5.41 -12.80 -13.04
C PHE A 284 6.90 -12.51 -13.35
N LEU A 285 7.57 -13.36 -14.11
CA LEU A 285 8.96 -13.15 -14.53
C LEU A 285 9.07 -12.30 -15.81
N CYS A 286 8.06 -12.33 -16.70
CA CYS A 286 8.13 -11.64 -18.00
C CYS A 286 6.86 -10.86 -18.38
N GLY A 287 5.80 -10.93 -17.57
CA GLY A 287 4.51 -10.27 -17.81
C GLY A 287 3.60 -10.95 -18.85
N SER A 288 3.98 -12.09 -19.43
CA SER A 288 3.18 -12.74 -20.48
C SER A 288 1.97 -13.50 -19.93
N GLY A 289 0.79 -13.31 -20.53
CA GLY A 289 -0.44 -14.06 -20.20
C GLY A 289 -0.56 -15.45 -20.82
N THR A 290 0.44 -15.92 -21.59
CA THR A 290 0.34 -17.16 -22.38
C THR A 290 0.93 -18.41 -21.72
N HIS A 291 1.65 -18.26 -20.60
CA HIS A 291 2.29 -19.37 -19.89
C HIS A 291 2.40 -19.06 -18.40
N ILE A 292 2.62 -20.10 -17.57
CA ILE A 292 2.83 -19.95 -16.13
C ILE A 292 4.32 -20.00 -15.76
N LYS A 293 4.67 -19.50 -14.56
CA LYS A 293 6.07 -19.29 -14.10
C LYS A 293 7.02 -20.46 -14.39
N LYS A 294 6.57 -21.70 -14.20
CA LYS A 294 7.36 -22.93 -14.38
C LYS A 294 7.81 -23.18 -15.83
N ASP A 295 7.07 -22.63 -16.79
CA ASP A 295 7.29 -22.78 -18.23
C ASP A 295 7.99 -21.54 -18.84
N CYS A 296 8.42 -20.59 -17.99
CA CYS A 296 9.09 -19.38 -18.42
C CYS A 296 10.57 -19.64 -18.74
N HIS A 297 11.04 -19.19 -19.90
CA HIS A 297 12.45 -19.29 -20.31
C HIS A 297 13.43 -18.60 -19.34
N LEU A 298 12.97 -17.64 -18.53
CA LEU A 298 13.76 -16.99 -17.48
C LEU A 298 13.88 -17.82 -16.19
N TYR A 299 13.16 -18.94 -16.08
CA TYR A 299 13.07 -19.76 -14.87
C TYR A 299 14.32 -20.61 -14.59
N ARG A 300 15.22 -20.80 -15.58
CA ARG A 300 16.49 -21.52 -15.38
C ARG A 300 17.67 -20.66 -15.82
N SER A 301 18.32 -19.99 -14.87
CA SER A 301 19.71 -19.53 -14.95
C SER A 301 20.35 -19.71 -13.56
N PRO A 302 21.42 -20.53 -13.42
CA PRO A 302 21.91 -20.98 -12.11
C PRO A 302 23.16 -20.22 -11.62
N ALA A 303 23.14 -19.83 -10.33
CA ALA A 303 24.28 -19.70 -9.40
C ALA A 303 23.66 -19.41 -8.02
N GLY A 304 23.61 -20.28 -7.00
CA GLY A 304 24.70 -21.04 -6.34
C GLY A 304 25.40 -20.10 -5.33
N SER A 305 25.59 -20.36 -4.02
CA SER A 305 25.32 -21.47 -3.11
C SER A 305 25.58 -21.00 -1.66
N TRP A 306 24.82 -21.51 -0.68
CA TRP A 306 25.17 -21.89 0.70
C TRP A 306 26.22 -21.11 1.53
N MET A 307 25.83 -20.66 2.75
CA MET A 307 26.45 -21.15 4.02
C MET A 307 25.76 -20.63 5.29
N ASP A 308 25.91 -21.45 6.33
CA ASP A 308 25.18 -21.59 7.60
C ASP A 308 25.26 -20.44 8.64
N PHE A 309 24.22 -20.46 9.48
CA PHE A 309 24.10 -20.11 10.90
C PHE A 309 25.37 -19.67 11.67
N PHE A 310 25.24 -18.66 12.54
CA PHE A 310 25.37 -18.79 14.02
C PHE A 310 25.23 -17.40 14.72
N PHE A 311 24.30 -17.36 15.69
CA PHE A 311 24.24 -16.59 16.95
C PHE A 311 24.05 -15.06 17.00
N LEU A 312 22.85 -14.71 17.48
CA LEU A 312 22.61 -13.58 18.37
C LEU A 312 23.31 -13.78 19.72
N LYS A 313 24.17 -12.83 20.09
CA LYS A 313 24.37 -12.41 21.47
C LYS A 313 24.73 -10.92 21.51
N ASP A 314 24.06 -10.25 22.42
CA ASP A 314 24.48 -9.02 23.10
C ASP A 314 24.46 -7.70 22.31
N ILE A 315 23.31 -7.00 22.32
CA ILE A 315 23.29 -5.52 22.41
C ILE A 315 22.12 -5.08 23.31
N TYR A 316 22.36 -5.14 24.63
CA TYR A 316 21.94 -4.07 25.54
C TYR A 316 23.24 -3.40 25.97
N TYR A 317 23.46 -2.16 25.54
CA TYR A 317 24.03 -1.05 26.33
C TYR A 317 23.87 0.25 25.54
#